data_AF-A0A3L7WQK1-F1
#
_entry.id   AF-A0A3L7WQK1-F1
#
_cell.length_a   1.000
_cell.length_b   1.000
_cell.length_c   1.000
_cell.angle_alpha   90.00
_cell.angle_beta   90.00
_cell.angle_gamma   90.00
#
_symmetry.space_group_name_H-M   'P 1'
#
loop_
_entity.id
_entity.type
_entity.pdbx_description
1 polymer ?
#
loop_
_entity_poly.entity_id
_entity_poly.type
_entity_poly.pdbx_seq_one_letter_code
_entity_poly.pdbx_strand_id
1 'polypeptide(L)'
;MYIRWIVRHHKNAETANVSFYDAYLVESYRDDAGQPRQRTIGYLGNIRQINGEFSALEREIFFIRAERILAGIPVIDAAERASINALIRLKIPNLTASEVERAFRNNIRWFKRWRLSRDIPLTHQEIVEILEETEDDPKGDYEGM
;
A
#
# COMPACT_ATOMS: atom_id res chain seq x y z
N MET A 1 -11.16 15.25 -7.38
CA MET A 1 -10.64 14.04 -8.08
C MET A 1 -11.34 12.78 -7.55
N TYR A 2 -11.15 11.62 -8.18
CA TYR A 2 -11.67 10.34 -7.66
C TYR A 2 -10.72 9.17 -7.98
N ILE A 3 -10.91 8.04 -7.27
CA ILE A 3 -10.16 6.81 -7.54
C ILE A 3 -10.94 5.94 -8.54
N ARG A 4 -10.34 5.70 -9.70
CA ARG A 4 -10.83 4.70 -10.66
C ARG A 4 -10.14 3.37 -10.40
N TRP A 5 -10.94 2.37 -10.02
CA TRP A 5 -10.49 1.00 -9.83
C TRP A 5 -10.68 0.19 -11.12
N ILE A 6 -9.61 -0.41 -11.63
CA ILE A 6 -9.68 -1.39 -12.72
C ILE A 6 -9.45 -2.77 -12.11
N VAL A 7 -10.41 -3.67 -12.30
CA VAL A 7 -10.35 -5.05 -11.77
C VAL A 7 -9.98 -6.00 -12.91
N ARG A 8 -8.94 -6.81 -12.70
CA ARG A 8 -8.51 -7.85 -13.62
C ARG A 8 -8.55 -9.20 -12.90
N HIS A 9 -9.18 -10.19 -13.51
CA HIS A 9 -9.18 -11.55 -12.97
C HIS A 9 -8.00 -12.35 -13.52
N HIS A 10 -7.53 -13.33 -12.75
CA HIS A 10 -6.55 -14.28 -13.25
C HIS A 10 -7.13 -15.07 -14.44
N LYS A 11 -6.33 -15.29 -15.50
CA LYS A 11 -6.79 -15.95 -16.74
C LYS A 11 -7.34 -17.36 -16.49
N ASN A 12 -6.83 -18.03 -15.46
CA ASN A 12 -7.31 -19.33 -15.00
C ASN A 12 -7.99 -19.15 -13.64
N ALA A 13 -9.22 -18.62 -13.65
CA ALA A 13 -9.99 -18.36 -12.42
C ALA A 13 -10.33 -19.66 -11.67
N GLU A 14 -10.37 -20.80 -12.38
CA GLU A 14 -10.61 -22.14 -11.79
C GLU A 14 -9.43 -22.65 -10.95
N THR A 15 -8.21 -22.19 -11.23
CA THR A 15 -6.98 -22.66 -10.54
C THR A 15 -6.58 -21.74 -9.40
N ALA A 16 -6.91 -20.45 -9.49
CA ALA A 16 -6.55 -19.46 -8.49
C ALA A 16 -7.65 -18.40 -8.41
N ASN A 17 -8.34 -18.34 -7.28
CA ASN A 17 -9.35 -17.32 -6.99
C ASN A 17 -8.65 -16.00 -6.61
N VAL A 18 -8.08 -15.34 -7.61
CA VAL A 18 -7.27 -14.12 -7.46
C VAL A 18 -7.77 -13.04 -8.41
N SER A 19 -7.99 -11.84 -7.84
CA SER A 19 -8.33 -10.63 -8.59
C SER A 19 -7.30 -9.54 -8.29
N PHE A 20 -6.97 -8.75 -9.30
CA PHE A 20 -6.00 -7.65 -9.24
C PHE A 20 -6.76 -6.33 -9.35
N TYR A 21 -6.53 -5.42 -8.41
CA TYR A 21 -7.18 -4.11 -8.35
C TYR A 21 -6.14 -3.03 -8.59
N ASP A 22 -6.19 -2.41 -9.75
CA ASP A 22 -5.35 -1.27 -10.13
C ASP A 22 -6.06 0.04 -9.78
N ALA A 23 -5.39 0.89 -9.01
CA ALA A 23 -5.91 2.19 -8.59
C ALA A 23 -5.32 3.32 -9.43
N TYR A 24 -6.18 4.14 -10.03
CA TYR A 24 -5.78 5.35 -10.74
C TYR A 24 -6.45 6.57 -10.12
N LEU A 25 -5.68 7.62 -9.85
CA LEU A 25 -6.21 8.93 -9.54
C LEU A 25 -6.66 9.61 -10.83
N VAL A 26 -7.92 10.01 -10.89
CA VAL A 26 -8.52 10.65 -12.06
C VAL A 26 -9.10 11.99 -11.67
N GLU A 27 -8.83 12.99 -12.49
CA GLU A 27 -9.44 14.32 -12.39
C GLU A 27 -10.53 14.46 -13.45
N SER A 28 -11.68 14.98 -13.02
CA SER A 28 -12.78 15.38 -13.91
C SER A 28 -12.79 16.91 -13.99
N TYR A 29 -12.86 17.44 -15.21
CA TYR A 29 -12.87 18.89 -15.48
C TYR A 29 -13.79 19.19 -16.67
N ARG A 30 -14.03 20.47 -16.97
CA ARG A 30 -14.67 20.90 -18.22
C ARG A 30 -13.64 21.54 -19.13
N ASP A 31 -13.66 21.22 -20.41
CA ASP A 31 -12.85 21.92 -21.41
C ASP A 31 -13.41 23.31 -21.73
N ASP A 32 -12.73 24.05 -22.61
CA ASP A 32 -13.11 25.42 -23.00
C ASP A 32 -14.49 25.49 -23.68
N ALA A 33 -14.96 24.38 -24.27
CA ALA A 33 -16.29 24.25 -24.84
C ALA A 33 -17.35 23.83 -23.79
N GLY A 34 -16.96 23.77 -22.51
CA GLY A 34 -17.80 23.35 -21.40
C GLY A 34 -18.06 21.84 -21.34
N GLN A 35 -17.42 21.02 -22.17
CA GLN A 35 -17.66 19.58 -22.23
C GLN A 35 -16.94 18.85 -21.09
N PRO A 36 -17.59 17.85 -20.46
CA PRO A 36 -16.95 17.09 -19.39
C PRO A 36 -15.80 16.24 -19.95
N ARG A 37 -14.62 16.36 -19.33
CA ARG A 37 -13.41 15.60 -19.64
C ARG A 37 -12.85 14.93 -18.40
N GLN A 38 -12.02 13.91 -18.63
CA GLN A 38 -11.30 13.21 -17.60
C GLN A 38 -9.84 13.04 -18.01
N ARG A 39 -8.92 13.19 -17.07
CA ARG A 39 -7.51 12.84 -17.26
C ARG A 39 -7.01 12.01 -16.09
N THR A 40 -6.11 11.07 -16.39
CA THR A 40 -5.43 10.29 -15.35
C THR A 40 -4.30 11.13 -14.80
N ILE A 41 -4.31 11.35 -13.48
CA ILE A 41 -3.28 12.11 -12.76
C ILE A 41 -2.12 11.19 -12.38
N GLY A 42 -2.42 9.97 -11.95
CA GLY A 42 -1.39 9.01 -11.55
C GLY A 42 -1.92 7.61 -11.33
N TYR A 43 -1.02 6.64 -11.46
CA TYR A 43 -1.25 5.26 -11.03
C TYR A 43 -0.80 5.13 -9.57
N LEU A 44 -1.72 4.75 -8.67
CA LEU A 44 -1.46 4.67 -7.23
C LEU A 44 -1.01 3.27 -6.78
N GLY A 45 -1.07 2.28 -7.67
CA GLY A 45 -0.57 0.92 -7.43
C GLY A 45 -1.60 -0.18 -7.68
N ASN A 46 -1.18 -1.41 -7.36
CA ASN A 46 -1.99 -2.62 -7.44
C ASN A 46 -2.09 -3.30 -6.08
N ILE A 47 -3.26 -3.87 -5.79
CA ILE A 47 -3.47 -4.82 -4.70
C ILE A 47 -4.14 -6.09 -5.20
N ARG A 48 -3.75 -7.23 -4.64
CA ARG A 48 -4.35 -8.54 -4.93
C ARG A 48 -5.41 -8.87 -3.91
N GLN A 49 -6.53 -9.37 -4.40
CA GLN A 49 -7.58 -10.00 -3.61
C GLN A 49 -7.49 -11.51 -3.85
N ILE A 50 -7.26 -12.28 -2.80
CA ILE A 50 -7.16 -13.74 -2.86
C ILE A 50 -8.32 -14.30 -2.06
N ASN A 51 -9.10 -15.20 -2.64
CA ASN A 51 -10.29 -15.78 -2.02
C ASN A 51 -11.29 -14.73 -1.50
N GLY A 52 -11.43 -13.61 -2.20
CA GLY A 52 -12.32 -12.52 -1.80
C GLY A 52 -11.77 -11.59 -0.71
N GLU A 53 -10.54 -11.80 -0.23
CA GLU A 53 -9.94 -10.97 0.82
C GLU A 53 -8.68 -10.25 0.35
N PHE A 54 -8.51 -9.00 0.82
CA PHE A 54 -7.24 -8.28 0.72
C PHE A 54 -6.38 -8.62 1.94
N SER A 55 -5.21 -9.24 1.72
CA SER A 55 -4.34 -9.60 2.83
C SER A 55 -3.87 -8.36 3.59
N ALA A 56 -3.76 -8.46 4.92
CA ALA A 56 -3.43 -7.32 5.78
C ALA A 56 -2.11 -6.63 5.38
N LEU A 57 -1.08 -7.43 5.08
CA LEU A 57 0.21 -6.92 4.65
C LEU A 57 0.13 -6.20 3.29
N GLU A 58 -0.61 -6.76 2.32
CA GLU A 58 -0.75 -6.12 1.01
C GLU A 58 -1.55 -4.82 1.07
N ARG A 59 -2.54 -4.71 1.98
CA ARG A 59 -3.27 -3.46 2.22
C ARG A 59 -2.36 -2.33 2.66
N GLU A 60 -1.51 -2.59 3.65
CA GLU A 60 -0.59 -1.56 4.15
C GLU A 60 0.53 -1.26 3.17
N ILE A 61 1.10 -2.27 2.50
CA ILE A 61 2.10 -2.03 1.44
C ILE A 61 1.48 -1.22 0.29
N PHE A 62 0.24 -1.49 -0.10
CA PHE A 62 -0.48 -0.66 -1.07
C PHE A 62 -0.62 0.79 -0.57
N PHE A 63 -1.08 0.98 0.67
CA PHE A 63 -1.32 2.32 1.20
C PHE A 63 -0.04 3.15 1.32
N ILE A 64 1.06 2.57 1.83
CA ILE A 64 2.36 3.24 1.93
C ILE A 64 2.85 3.68 0.54
N ARG A 65 2.71 2.83 -0.48
CA ARG A 65 3.09 3.17 -1.86
C ARG A 65 2.20 4.28 -2.43
N ALA A 66 0.89 4.16 -2.26
CA ALA A 66 -0.06 5.17 -2.72
C ALA A 66 0.22 6.54 -2.08
N GLU A 67 0.48 6.58 -0.77
CA GLU A 67 0.79 7.83 -0.06
C GLU A 67 2.08 8.48 -0.55
N ARG A 68 3.14 7.68 -0.76
CA ARG A 68 4.39 8.18 -1.36
C ARG A 68 4.18 8.77 -2.75
N ILE A 69 3.36 8.12 -3.59
CA ILE A 69 3.03 8.61 -4.92
C ILE A 69 2.24 9.92 -4.82
N LEU A 70 1.23 10.00 -3.96
CA LEU A 70 0.43 11.20 -3.74
C LEU A 70 1.27 12.37 -3.23
N ALA A 71 2.20 12.12 -2.31
CA ALA A 71 3.13 13.13 -1.80
C ALA A 71 4.03 13.70 -2.89
N GLY A 72 4.33 12.91 -3.93
CA GLY A 72 5.14 13.33 -5.08
C GLY A 72 4.38 14.09 -6.17
N ILE A 73 3.06 14.27 -6.07
CA ILE A 73 2.26 14.99 -7.09
C ILE A 73 2.15 16.47 -6.69
N PRO A 74 2.77 17.42 -7.42
CA PRO A 74 2.88 18.82 -6.99
C PRO A 74 1.55 19.56 -6.86
N VAL A 75 0.53 19.14 -7.63
CA VAL A 75 -0.77 19.82 -7.66
C VAL A 75 -1.69 19.42 -6.51
N ILE A 76 -1.30 18.43 -5.71
CA ILE A 76 -2.12 17.88 -4.63
C ILE A 76 -1.56 18.34 -3.29
N ASP A 77 -2.31 19.18 -2.59
CA ASP A 77 -1.95 19.64 -1.25
C ASP A 77 -2.24 18.60 -0.15
N ALA A 78 -1.88 18.89 1.09
CA ALA A 78 -2.06 17.96 2.21
C ALA A 78 -3.54 17.62 2.49
N ALA A 79 -4.47 18.56 2.30
CA ALA A 79 -5.89 18.35 2.56
C ALA A 79 -6.53 17.50 1.45
N GLU A 80 -6.13 17.73 0.20
CA GLU A 80 -6.55 16.91 -0.93
C GLU A 80 -5.97 15.50 -0.83
N ARG A 81 -4.70 15.34 -0.43
CA ARG A 81 -4.11 14.02 -0.13
C ARG A 81 -4.92 13.27 0.93
N ALA A 82 -5.25 13.90 2.05
CA ALA A 82 -6.07 13.28 3.09
C ALA A 82 -7.44 12.82 2.56
N SER A 83 -8.07 13.64 1.70
CA SER A 83 -9.34 13.31 1.05
C SER A 83 -9.21 12.12 0.08
N ILE A 84 -8.14 12.08 -0.71
CA ILE A 84 -7.86 10.97 -1.64
C ILE A 84 -7.59 9.68 -0.86
N ASN A 85 -6.83 9.75 0.23
CA ASN A 85 -6.60 8.62 1.12
C ASN A 85 -7.89 8.08 1.72
N ALA A 86 -8.82 8.95 2.13
CA ALA A 86 -10.13 8.53 2.58
C ALA A 86 -10.90 7.76 1.47
N LEU A 87 -10.84 8.21 0.21
CA LEU A 87 -11.44 7.51 -0.93
C LEU A 87 -10.81 6.14 -1.18
N ILE A 88 -9.48 6.02 -1.03
CA ILE A 88 -8.78 4.72 -1.10
C ILE A 88 -9.30 3.79 0.00
N ARG A 89 -9.44 4.30 1.24
CA ARG A 89 -9.86 3.50 2.40
C ARG A 89 -11.30 2.99 2.32
N LEU A 90 -12.16 3.58 1.49
CA LEU A 90 -13.49 3.03 1.19
C LEU A 90 -13.41 1.65 0.50
N LYS A 91 -12.39 1.41 -0.33
CA LYS A 91 -12.18 0.13 -1.02
C LYS A 91 -11.22 -0.79 -0.28
N ILE A 92 -10.18 -0.20 0.34
CA ILE A 92 -9.13 -0.91 1.06
C ILE A 92 -9.17 -0.44 2.53
N PRO A 93 -9.97 -1.08 3.38
CA PRO A 93 -10.15 -0.60 4.75
C PRO A 93 -8.85 -0.68 5.56
N ASN A 94 -8.77 0.16 6.60
CA ASN A 94 -7.72 0.09 7.62
C ASN A 94 -7.63 -1.31 8.22
N LEU A 95 -6.44 -1.69 8.65
CA LEU A 95 -6.28 -2.90 9.44
C LEU A 95 -7.00 -2.74 10.78
N THR A 96 -7.68 -3.80 11.22
CA THR A 96 -8.14 -3.88 12.60
C THR A 96 -6.96 -4.18 13.54
N ALA A 97 -7.12 -3.89 14.84
CA ALA A 97 -6.09 -4.21 15.82
C ALA A 97 -5.66 -5.70 15.79
N SER A 98 -6.63 -6.61 15.61
CA SER A 98 -6.35 -8.04 15.51
C SER A 98 -5.61 -8.43 14.23
N GLU A 99 -5.86 -7.72 13.13
CA GLU A 99 -5.12 -7.92 11.87
C GLU A 99 -3.68 -7.45 11.98
N VAL A 100 -3.45 -6.30 12.62
CA VAL A 100 -2.11 -5.78 12.90
C VAL A 100 -1.35 -6.75 13.80
N GLU A 101 -1.95 -7.19 14.92
CA GLU A 101 -1.30 -8.12 15.83
C GLU A 101 -0.95 -9.45 15.15
N ARG A 102 -1.89 -9.99 14.36
CA ARG A 102 -1.67 -11.22 13.59
C ARG A 102 -0.55 -11.05 12.56
N ALA A 103 -0.54 -9.94 11.83
CA ALA A 103 0.51 -9.64 10.86
C ALA A 103 1.88 -9.52 11.54
N PHE A 104 1.97 -8.81 12.66
CA PHE A 104 3.18 -8.66 13.45
C PHE A 104 3.73 -10.01 13.92
N ARG A 105 2.88 -10.84 14.55
CA ARG A 105 3.26 -12.20 15.00
C ARG A 105 3.74 -13.08 13.84
N ASN A 106 3.09 -12.99 12.68
CA ASN A 106 3.47 -13.76 11.50
C ASN A 106 4.83 -13.32 10.96
N ASN A 107 5.13 -12.02 10.95
CA ASN A 107 6.43 -11.50 10.53
C ASN A 107 7.55 -11.93 11.49
N ILE A 108 7.36 -11.86 12.80
CA ILE A 108 8.35 -12.37 13.78
C ILE A 108 8.62 -13.86 13.56
N ARG A 109 7.57 -14.68 13.40
CA ARG A 109 7.70 -16.12 13.13
C ARG A 109 8.45 -16.38 11.84
N TRP A 110 8.17 -15.62 10.78
CA TRP A 110 8.88 -15.70 9.52
C TRP A 110 10.37 -15.34 9.68
N PHE A 111 10.68 -14.22 10.33
CA PHE A 111 12.05 -13.76 10.55
C PHE A 111 12.86 -14.79 11.34
N LYS A 112 12.28 -15.34 12.42
CA LYS A 112 12.87 -16.43 13.19
C LYS A 112 13.17 -17.64 12.31
N ARG A 113 12.23 -18.08 11.47
CA ARG A 113 12.46 -19.21 10.55
C ARG A 113 13.54 -18.92 9.52
N TRP A 114 13.60 -17.70 9.00
CA TRP A 114 14.61 -17.29 8.02
C TRP A 114 16.04 -17.26 8.59
N ARG A 115 16.19 -16.82 9.86
CA ARG A 115 17.46 -16.87 10.61
C ARG A 115 17.90 -18.31 10.83
N LEU A 116 17.00 -19.14 11.34
CA LEU A 116 17.26 -20.56 11.60
C LEU A 116 17.63 -21.34 10.32
N SER A 117 17.02 -21.02 9.17
CA SER A 117 17.36 -21.68 7.90
C SER A 117 18.73 -21.31 7.35
N ARG A 118 19.47 -20.43 8.03
CA ARG A 118 20.82 -19.96 7.68
C ARG A 118 21.82 -20.20 8.81
N ASP A 119 21.44 -21.01 9.80
CA ASP A 119 22.23 -21.29 10.99
C ASP A 119 22.61 -20.01 11.78
N ILE A 120 21.80 -18.96 11.66
CA ILE A 120 21.96 -17.73 12.44
C ILE A 120 21.07 -17.88 13.68
N PRO A 121 21.64 -18.03 14.89
CA PRO A 121 20.83 -18.09 16.10
C PRO A 121 20.07 -16.79 16.31
N LEU A 122 18.90 -16.85 16.95
CA LEU A 122 18.14 -15.66 17.33
C LEU A 122 17.83 -15.78 18.82
N THR A 123 18.51 -14.97 19.62
CA THR A 123 18.31 -14.89 21.06
C THR A 123 17.11 -13.99 21.39
N HIS A 124 16.58 -14.15 22.60
CA HIS A 124 15.52 -13.26 23.08
C HIS A 124 15.99 -11.81 23.19
N GLN A 125 17.24 -11.61 23.61
CA GLN A 125 17.85 -10.28 23.74
C GLN A 125 17.93 -9.56 22.40
N GLU A 126 18.39 -10.23 21.33
CA GLU A 126 18.42 -9.64 19.98
C GLU A 126 17.01 -9.26 19.48
N ILE A 127 15.97 -10.02 19.83
CA ILE A 127 14.59 -9.65 19.46
C ILE A 127 14.17 -8.36 20.17
N VAL A 128 14.51 -8.21 21.45
CA VAL A 128 14.21 -6.99 22.21
C VAL A 128 14.98 -5.81 21.62
N GLU A 129 16.27 -5.98 21.34
CA GLU A 129 17.11 -4.95 20.73
C GLU A 129 16.56 -4.48 19.38
N ILE A 130 16.15 -5.40 18.50
CA ILE A 130 15.52 -5.05 17.21
C ILE A 130 14.22 -4.26 17.38
N LEU A 131 13.46 -4.51 18.46
CA LEU A 131 12.19 -3.81 18.71
C LEU A 131 12.39 -2.46 19.41
N GLU A 132 13.51 -2.28 20.10
CA GLU A 132 13.89 -1.06 20.81
C GLU A 132 14.81 -0.15 19.99
N GLU A 133 15.42 -0.66 18.92
CA GLU A 133 16.14 0.12 17.91
C GLU A 133 15.16 1.11 17.25
N THR A 134 15.18 2.35 17.74
CA THR A 134 14.63 3.50 17.03
C THR A 134 15.63 3.91 15.96
N GLU A 135 15.39 3.57 14.69
CA GLU A 135 16.07 4.24 13.59
C GLU A 135 15.68 5.73 13.62
N ASP A 136 16.66 6.62 13.87
CA ASP A 136 16.59 8.01 13.42
C ASP A 136 16.56 7.95 11.88
N ASP A 137 15.42 8.34 11.30
CA ASP A 137 15.22 8.43 9.85
C ASP A 137 16.38 9.25 9.22
N PRO A 138 17.29 8.66 8.43
CA PRO A 138 18.26 9.47 7.73
C PRO A 138 17.47 10.30 6.73
N LYS A 139 17.38 11.61 6.99
CA LYS A 139 16.87 12.60 6.04
C LYS A 139 17.42 12.24 4.67
N GLY A 140 16.54 11.77 3.79
CA GLY A 140 16.91 11.44 2.43
C GLY A 140 17.26 12.73 1.70
N ASP A 141 18.54 13.06 1.71
CA ASP A 141 19.16 14.02 0.81
C ASP A 141 18.98 13.51 -0.63
N TYR A 142 17.87 13.88 -1.26
CA TYR A 142 17.76 13.91 -2.71
C TYR A 142 18.24 15.28 -3.20
N GLU A 143 19.54 15.55 -3.05
CA GLU A 143 20.22 16.56 -3.83
C GLU A 143 20.92 15.88 -5.02
N GLY A 144 20.39 16.15 -6.21
CA GLY A 144 21.14 16.27 -7.47
C GLY A 144 21.85 15.03 -8.04
N MET A 145 21.21 14.38 -9.01
CA MET A 145 21.87 13.91 -10.24
C MET A 145 20.94 14.07 -11.43
#